data_AF-A0A7W1FL09-F1
#
_entry.id   AF-A0A7W1FL09-F1
#
_cell.length_a   1.000
_cell.length_b   1.000
_cell.length_c   1.000
_cell.angle_alpha   90.00
_cell.angle_beta   90.00
_cell.angle_gamma   90.00
#
_symmetry.space_group_name_H-M   'P 1'
#
loop_
_entity.id
_entity.type
_entity.pdbx_description
1 polymer ?
#
loop_
_entity_poly.entity_id
_entity_poly.type
_entity_poly.pdbx_seq_one_letter_code
_entity_poly.pdbx_strand_id
1 'polypeptide(L)'
;MSAARHGGVLSRLLVILVVVSLSGALAWTTLANHRAHGVWSFHPLDSAWWSPVPKDSTSGDPFAEVANDAKRLADRAGESLWGKGGLIERCDTWWRTREQSTTTPPATPAPGTPTTTQPTTTTPVPTTTPTPTPVPTTVRGLLEQRFTTSEQRFAEGIELAKRARPTLADDAAALAGRMGTLTQARTCFSEVERDLGEAIPAYEAIAGHDPARLASARQLLGFTRQMQELTRLTP
;
A
#
# COMPACT_ATOMS: atom_id res chain seq x y z
N MET A 1 -4.06 -45.57 17.28
CA MET A 1 -4.64 -44.37 17.92
C MET A 1 -3.53 -43.64 18.66
N SER A 2 -2.88 -42.66 18.03
CA SER A 2 -1.82 -41.85 18.68
C SER A 2 -1.86 -40.43 18.14
N ALA A 3 -2.63 -39.56 18.80
CA ALA A 3 -2.68 -38.13 18.53
C ALA A 3 -2.66 -37.39 19.87
N ALA A 4 -1.46 -37.15 20.43
CA ALA A 4 -1.31 -36.44 21.70
C ALA A 4 0.06 -35.73 21.85
N ARG A 5 0.57 -35.08 20.80
CA ARG A 5 1.85 -34.33 20.90
C ARG A 5 1.84 -32.88 20.41
N HIS A 6 0.72 -32.36 19.88
CA HIS A 6 0.68 -30.99 19.35
C HIS A 6 0.33 -29.88 20.37
N GLY A 7 -0.17 -30.23 21.57
CA GLY A 7 -0.56 -29.22 22.57
C GLY A 7 0.60 -28.43 23.20
N GLY A 8 1.78 -29.04 23.32
CA GLY A 8 2.92 -28.43 24.01
C GLY A 8 3.57 -27.28 23.23
N VAL A 9 3.56 -27.34 21.90
CA VAL A 9 4.18 -26.29 21.05
C VAL A 9 3.32 -25.04 21.03
N LEU A 10 1.99 -25.20 20.90
CA LEU A 10 1.06 -24.07 20.84
C LEU A 10 1.00 -23.31 22.17
N SER A 11 1.04 -24.04 23.30
CA SER A 11 1.15 -23.43 24.63
C SER A 11 2.45 -22.62 24.80
N ARG A 12 3.60 -23.15 24.36
CA ARG A 12 4.88 -22.43 24.40
C ARG A 12 4.86 -21.17 23.53
N LEU A 13 4.30 -21.23 22.33
CA LEU A 13 4.17 -20.07 21.45
C LEU A 13 3.27 -18.98 22.07
N LEU A 14 2.17 -19.37 22.70
CA LEU A 14 1.28 -18.44 23.39
C LEU A 14 1.97 -17.76 24.57
N VAL A 15 2.70 -18.52 25.39
CA VAL A 15 3.49 -17.96 26.50
C VAL A 15 4.54 -16.98 26.00
N ILE A 16 5.27 -17.33 24.93
CA ILE A 16 6.27 -16.43 24.32
C ILE A 16 5.59 -15.14 23.83
N LEU A 17 4.45 -15.25 23.15
CA LEU A 17 3.71 -14.08 22.64
C LEU A 17 3.25 -13.16 23.77
N VAL A 18 2.76 -13.72 24.88
CA VAL A 18 2.38 -12.95 26.08
C VAL A 18 3.60 -12.25 26.68
N VAL A 19 4.72 -12.94 26.85
CA VAL A 19 5.95 -12.36 27.42
C VAL A 19 6.51 -11.24 26.54
N VAL A 20 6.51 -11.43 25.22
CA VAL A 20 6.97 -10.41 24.26
C VAL A 20 6.05 -9.19 24.26
N SER A 21 4.72 -9.40 24.27
CA SER A 21 3.75 -8.31 24.34
C SER A 21 3.88 -7.50 25.64
N LEU A 22 4.01 -8.19 26.78
CA LEU A 22 4.21 -7.55 28.09
C LEU A 22 5.51 -6.75 28.13
N SER A 23 6.60 -7.31 27.59
CA SER A 23 7.90 -6.65 27.53
C SER A 23 7.86 -5.40 26.65
N GLY A 24 7.15 -5.47 25.51
CA GLY A 24 6.93 -4.33 24.63
C GLY A 24 6.14 -3.21 25.31
N ALA A 25 5.07 -3.56 26.02
CA ALA A 25 4.28 -2.60 26.80
C ALA A 25 5.13 -1.90 27.88
N LEU A 26 5.93 -2.67 28.63
CA LEU A 26 6.83 -2.13 29.66
C LEU A 26 7.92 -1.21 29.10
N ALA A 27 8.52 -1.58 27.96
CA ALA A 27 9.51 -0.74 27.30
C ALA A 27 8.88 0.59 26.81
N TRP A 28 7.67 0.51 26.26
CA TRP A 28 6.93 1.69 25.81
C TRP A 28 6.56 2.63 26.95
N THR A 29 6.01 2.11 28.06
CA THR A 29 5.64 2.94 29.21
C THR A 29 6.86 3.60 29.85
N THR A 30 7.98 2.87 29.96
CA THR A 30 9.24 3.44 30.45
C THR A 30 9.72 4.60 29.58
N LEU A 31 9.68 4.43 28.25
CA LEU A 31 10.07 5.47 27.30
C LEU A 31 9.12 6.68 27.35
N ALA A 32 7.82 6.45 27.46
CA ALA A 32 6.81 7.50 27.60
C ALA A 32 7.03 8.31 28.89
N ASN A 33 7.29 7.62 30.00
CA ASN A 33 7.54 8.27 31.28
C ASN A 33 8.84 9.10 31.26
N HIS A 34 9.89 8.57 30.64
CA HIS A 34 11.14 9.31 30.42
C HIS A 34 10.92 10.57 29.58
N ARG A 35 10.09 10.50 28.53
CA ARG A 35 9.76 11.69 27.72
C ARG A 35 8.96 12.73 28.50
N ALA A 36 8.10 12.31 29.41
CA ALA A 36 7.27 13.22 30.21
C ALA A 36 8.06 13.91 31.34
N HIS A 37 8.91 13.17 32.06
CA HIS A 37 9.56 13.65 33.28
C HIS A 37 11.08 13.83 33.18
N GLY A 38 11.72 13.40 32.08
CA GLY A 38 13.18 13.44 31.91
C GLY A 38 13.95 12.47 32.82
N VAL A 39 13.27 11.58 33.53
CA VAL A 39 13.85 10.61 34.46
C VAL A 39 13.47 9.20 34.00
N TRP A 40 14.44 8.30 33.96
CA TRP A 40 14.19 6.87 33.78
C TRP A 40 13.68 6.28 35.10
N SER A 41 12.41 5.89 35.14
CA SER A 41 11.84 5.17 36.29
C SER A 41 11.06 3.95 35.82
N PHE A 42 11.19 2.85 36.57
CA PHE A 42 10.60 1.56 36.25
C PHE A 42 9.79 1.08 37.46
N HIS A 43 8.46 1.28 37.40
CA HIS A 43 7.55 0.94 38.48
C HIS A 43 6.33 0.16 37.95
N PRO A 44 6.53 -1.09 37.49
CA PRO A 44 5.48 -1.86 36.81
C PRO A 44 4.29 -2.21 37.71
N LEU A 45 4.43 -2.10 39.02
CA LEU A 45 3.36 -2.36 39.99
C LEU A 45 2.67 -1.07 40.50
N ASP A 46 3.17 0.10 40.12
CA ASP A 46 2.57 1.37 40.52
C ASP A 46 1.49 1.77 39.51
N SER A 47 0.22 1.80 39.93
CA SER A 47 -0.89 2.19 39.07
C SER A 47 -0.77 3.62 38.54
N ALA A 48 -0.08 4.51 39.26
CA ALA A 48 0.20 5.87 38.81
C ALA A 48 1.20 5.89 37.64
N TRP A 49 2.04 4.86 37.51
CA TRP A 49 2.98 4.73 36.38
C TRP A 49 2.28 4.34 35.07
N TRP A 50 1.14 3.66 35.18
CA TRP A 50 0.31 3.28 34.04
C TRP A 50 -0.75 4.33 33.69
N SER A 51 -1.04 5.25 34.62
CA SER A 51 -2.04 6.29 34.41
C SER A 51 -1.38 7.53 33.81
N PRO A 52 -1.82 8.03 32.65
CA PRO A 52 -1.35 9.31 32.15
C PRO A 52 -1.67 10.38 33.19
N VAL A 53 -0.65 11.07 33.70
CA VAL A 53 -0.84 12.19 34.63
C VAL A 53 -1.63 13.27 33.89
N PRO A 54 -2.86 13.59 34.31
CA PRO A 54 -3.63 14.63 33.64
C PRO A 54 -2.87 15.95 33.77
N LYS A 55 -2.65 16.65 32.65
CA LYS A 55 -2.03 17.98 32.66
C LYS A 55 -2.84 18.99 33.48
N ASP A 56 -4.16 18.83 33.48
CA ASP A 56 -5.10 19.63 34.26
C ASP A 56 -5.86 18.76 35.25
N SER A 57 -5.64 18.98 36.54
CA SER A 57 -6.34 18.30 37.65
C SER A 57 -7.85 18.57 37.68
N THR A 58 -8.34 19.53 36.90
CA THR A 58 -9.75 19.85 36.70
C THR A 58 -10.43 19.06 35.58
N SER A 59 -9.67 18.41 34.70
CA SER A 59 -10.20 17.52 33.67
C SER A 59 -10.49 16.16 34.30
N GLY A 60 -11.76 15.87 34.62
CA GLY A 60 -12.16 14.64 35.31
C GLY A 60 -11.88 13.33 34.55
N ASP A 61 -11.39 13.37 33.31
CA ASP A 61 -11.00 12.20 32.53
C ASP A 61 -9.52 12.32 32.06
N PRO A 62 -8.59 11.51 32.61
CA PRO A 62 -7.18 11.52 32.21
C PRO A 62 -6.95 10.94 30.80
N PHE A 63 -7.93 10.24 30.23
CA PHE A 63 -7.84 9.68 28.88
C PHE A 63 -8.43 10.59 27.82
N ALA A 64 -9.14 11.65 28.19
CA ALA A 64 -9.76 12.56 27.23
C ALA A 64 -8.71 13.24 26.33
N GLU A 65 -7.55 13.65 26.87
CA GLU A 65 -6.45 14.21 26.07
C GLU A 65 -5.89 13.17 25.09
N VAL A 66 -5.64 11.94 25.55
CA VAL A 66 -5.13 10.85 24.71
C VAL A 66 -6.13 10.48 23.61
N ALA A 67 -7.42 10.41 23.92
CA ALA A 67 -8.47 10.13 22.95
C ALA A 67 -8.58 11.25 21.90
N ASN A 68 -8.47 12.52 22.33
CA ASN A 68 -8.47 13.67 21.42
C ASN A 68 -7.23 13.71 20.53
N ASP A 69 -6.04 13.36 21.08
CA ASP A 69 -4.81 13.28 20.30
C ASP A 69 -4.84 12.11 19.31
N ALA A 70 -5.32 10.94 19.73
CA ALA A 70 -5.53 9.80 18.85
C ALA A 70 -6.49 10.15 17.71
N LYS A 71 -7.61 10.82 18.03
CA LYS A 71 -8.54 11.32 17.03
C LYS A 71 -7.89 12.31 16.06
N ARG A 72 -7.15 13.30 16.57
CA ARG A 72 -6.43 14.29 15.74
C ARG A 72 -5.40 13.63 14.83
N LEU A 73 -4.68 12.61 15.32
CA LEU A 73 -3.73 11.84 14.52
C LEU A 73 -4.44 11.01 13.45
N ALA A 74 -5.54 10.35 13.80
CA ALA A 74 -6.37 9.62 12.84
C ALA A 74 -6.95 10.53 11.76
N ASP A 75 -7.44 11.71 12.12
CA ASP A 75 -7.95 12.72 11.17
C ASP A 75 -6.84 13.20 10.23
N ARG A 76 -5.63 13.47 10.75
CA ARG A 76 -4.47 13.85 9.91
C ARG A 76 -4.03 12.72 8.99
N ALA A 77 -3.99 11.48 9.47
CA ALA A 77 -3.66 10.32 8.66
C ALA A 77 -4.71 10.14 7.55
N GLY A 78 -5.99 10.23 7.90
CA GLY A 78 -7.11 10.17 6.97
C GLY A 78 -7.04 11.25 5.90
N GLU A 79 -6.76 12.50 6.27
CA GLU A 79 -6.58 13.60 5.32
C GLU A 79 -5.34 13.39 4.44
N SER A 80 -4.24 12.88 4.99
CA SER A 80 -3.04 12.60 4.19
C SER A 80 -3.24 11.50 3.14
N LEU A 81 -4.12 10.53 3.42
CA LEU A 81 -4.38 9.38 2.57
C LEU A 81 -5.52 9.65 1.56
N TRP A 82 -6.67 10.12 2.05
CA TRP A 82 -7.92 10.31 1.30
C TRP A 82 -8.36 11.78 1.12
N GLY A 83 -7.67 12.73 1.75
CA GLY A 83 -7.95 14.15 1.60
C GLY A 83 -7.63 14.69 0.21
N LYS A 84 -7.93 15.96 -0.03
CA LYS A 84 -7.69 16.59 -1.34
C LYS A 84 -6.19 16.72 -1.58
N GLY A 85 -5.70 16.16 -2.69
CA GLY A 85 -4.26 16.01 -2.95
C GLY A 85 -3.57 14.96 -2.08
N GLY A 86 -4.35 14.12 -1.38
CA GLY A 86 -3.87 13.02 -0.58
C GLY A 86 -3.13 11.98 -1.42
N LEU A 87 -2.49 11.02 -0.76
CA LEU A 87 -1.64 10.05 -1.43
C LEU A 87 -2.40 9.24 -2.49
N ILE A 88 -3.65 8.84 -2.23
CA ILE A 88 -4.46 8.09 -3.20
C ILE A 88 -4.71 8.89 -4.48
N GLU A 89 -5.03 10.19 -4.37
CA GLU A 89 -5.27 11.04 -5.53
C GLU A 89 -3.98 11.28 -6.34
N ARG A 90 -2.83 11.44 -5.66
CA ARG A 90 -1.52 11.55 -6.32
C ARG A 90 -1.15 10.26 -7.06
N CYS A 91 -1.36 9.10 -6.44
CA CYS A 91 -1.11 7.80 -7.05
C CYS A 91 -2.03 7.57 -8.27
N ASP A 92 -3.32 7.91 -8.15
CA ASP A 92 -4.29 7.81 -9.25
C ASP A 92 -3.94 8.75 -10.41
N THR A 93 -3.57 9.99 -10.11
CA THR A 93 -3.16 10.98 -11.12
C THR A 93 -1.90 10.53 -11.85
N TRP A 94 -0.90 10.04 -11.10
CA TRP A 94 0.33 9.49 -11.68
C TRP A 94 0.01 8.29 -12.60
N TRP A 95 -0.84 7.37 -12.14
CA TRP A 95 -1.26 6.20 -12.90
C TRP A 95 -1.95 6.59 -14.22
N ARG A 96 -2.93 7.49 -14.18
CA ARG A 96 -3.66 7.94 -15.37
C ARG A 96 -2.77 8.67 -16.38
N THR A 97 -1.87 9.54 -15.90
CA THR A 97 -0.92 10.26 -16.77
C THR A 97 -0.04 9.28 -17.54
N ARG A 98 0.31 8.17 -16.90
CA ARG A 98 1.12 7.11 -17.51
C ARG A 98 0.33 6.36 -18.58
N GLU A 99 -0.90 5.93 -18.30
CA GLU A 99 -1.74 5.22 -19.29
C GLU A 99 -1.96 6.05 -20.57
N GLN A 100 -2.18 7.36 -20.41
CA GLN A 100 -2.31 8.31 -21.52
C GLN A 100 -1.03 8.40 -22.38
N SER A 101 0.14 8.29 -21.76
CA SER A 101 1.43 8.36 -22.47
C SER A 101 1.66 7.11 -23.35
N THR A 102 1.09 5.96 -22.99
CA THR A 102 1.18 4.70 -23.74
C THR A 102 0.24 4.59 -24.94
N THR A 103 -0.83 5.41 -25.00
CA THR A 103 -1.89 5.29 -26.03
C THR A 103 -1.74 6.27 -27.19
N THR A 104 -0.69 7.10 -27.22
CA THR A 104 -0.39 7.96 -28.37
C THR A 104 0.37 7.15 -29.43
N PRO A 105 -0.26 6.75 -30.56
CA PRO A 105 0.47 6.14 -31.65
C PRO A 105 1.49 7.14 -32.21
N PRO A 106 2.71 6.70 -32.58
CA PRO A 106 3.68 7.59 -33.21
C PRO A 106 3.06 8.13 -34.50
N ALA A 107 3.02 9.47 -34.62
CA ALA A 107 2.61 10.14 -35.84
C ALA A 107 3.47 9.60 -36.99
N THR A 108 2.85 8.83 -37.88
CA THR A 108 3.47 8.34 -39.10
C THR A 108 3.83 9.58 -39.95
N PRO A 109 5.08 9.77 -40.39
CA PRO A 109 5.40 10.83 -41.33
C PRO A 109 4.63 10.57 -42.61
N ALA A 110 3.74 11.51 -42.98
CA ALA A 110 2.92 11.41 -44.18
C ALA A 110 3.79 11.26 -45.44
N PRO A 111 3.67 10.17 -46.22
CA PRO A 111 4.18 10.14 -47.58
C PRO A 111 3.21 10.88 -48.48
N GLY A 112 3.76 11.75 -49.33
CA GLY A 112 3.02 12.56 -50.28
C GLY A 112 2.09 11.74 -51.19
N THR A 113 0.96 12.38 -51.51
CA THR A 113 -0.07 11.96 -52.46
C THR A 113 0.54 11.66 -53.84
N PRO A 114 -0.04 10.71 -54.60
CA PRO A 114 -0.96 11.18 -55.63
C PRO A 114 -2.26 10.35 -55.76
N THR A 115 -3.29 11.09 -56.18
CA THR A 115 -4.68 10.73 -56.51
C THR A 115 -4.82 9.62 -57.55
N THR A 116 -5.71 8.63 -57.35
CA THR A 116 -6.76 8.23 -58.34
C THR A 116 -7.79 7.21 -57.79
N THR A 117 -9.07 7.54 -58.04
CA THR A 117 -10.23 6.69 -58.43
C THR A 117 -10.73 5.53 -57.55
N GLN A 118 -11.93 5.71 -57.00
CA GLN A 118 -12.85 4.65 -56.51
C GLN A 118 -13.56 3.99 -57.72
N PRO A 119 -13.92 2.69 -57.68
CA PRO A 119 -15.27 2.34 -57.20
C PRO A 119 -15.40 1.00 -56.42
N THR A 120 -16.41 0.99 -55.55
CA THR A 120 -17.21 -0.11 -54.93
C THR A 120 -16.83 -1.59 -55.11
N THR A 121 -16.87 -2.38 -54.02
CA THR A 121 -17.78 -3.56 -53.77
C THR A 121 -17.18 -4.60 -52.75
N THR A 122 -18.00 -5.00 -51.75
CA THR A 122 -18.01 -6.23 -50.90
C THR A 122 -16.90 -6.63 -49.90
N THR A 123 -17.35 -6.88 -48.64
CA THR A 123 -16.92 -7.95 -47.68
C THR A 123 -15.55 -7.78 -46.95
N PRO A 124 -15.28 -8.35 -45.75
CA PRO A 124 -16.07 -8.93 -44.64
C PRO A 124 -15.90 -8.19 -43.29
N VAL A 125 -16.69 -8.57 -42.28
CA VAL A 125 -16.45 -8.27 -40.86
C VAL A 125 -15.11 -8.90 -40.42
N PRO A 126 -14.14 -8.13 -39.88
CA PRO A 126 -12.96 -8.73 -39.29
C PRO A 126 -13.33 -9.37 -37.96
N THR A 127 -13.33 -10.70 -37.92
CA THR A 127 -13.25 -11.46 -36.66
C THR A 127 -11.91 -11.11 -36.02
N THR A 128 -11.94 -10.29 -34.98
CA THR A 128 -10.77 -9.98 -34.14
C THR A 128 -10.40 -11.22 -33.34
N THR A 129 -9.62 -12.11 -33.96
CA THR A 129 -8.88 -13.14 -33.23
C THR A 129 -7.95 -12.40 -32.25
N PRO A 130 -8.07 -12.59 -30.93
CA PRO A 130 -7.13 -12.01 -29.98
C PRO A 130 -5.75 -12.57 -30.32
N THR A 131 -4.87 -11.70 -30.82
CA THR A 131 -3.47 -12.05 -31.05
C THR A 131 -2.89 -12.53 -29.72
N PRO A 132 -2.37 -13.77 -29.64
CA PRO A 132 -1.76 -14.26 -28.40
C PRO A 132 -0.58 -13.36 -28.06
N THR A 133 -0.60 -12.79 -26.86
CA THR A 133 0.51 -11.99 -26.32
C THR A 133 1.79 -12.82 -26.40
N PRO A 134 2.85 -12.33 -27.08
CA PRO A 134 4.10 -13.08 -27.17
C PRO A 134 4.66 -13.29 -25.76
N VAL A 135 4.89 -14.54 -25.39
CA VAL A 135 5.55 -14.88 -24.12
C VAL A 135 6.99 -14.39 -24.22
N PRO A 136 7.44 -13.49 -23.33
CA PRO A 136 8.80 -12.99 -23.38
C PRO A 136 9.79 -14.13 -23.17
N THR A 137 10.61 -14.40 -24.18
CA THR A 137 11.59 -15.49 -24.19
C THR A 137 12.95 -15.06 -23.64
N THR A 138 13.13 -13.76 -23.37
CA THR A 138 14.37 -13.19 -22.82
C THR A 138 14.18 -12.77 -21.37
N VAL A 139 15.26 -12.84 -20.58
CA VAL A 139 15.27 -12.39 -19.17
C VAL A 139 14.76 -10.95 -19.06
N ARG A 140 15.14 -10.08 -20.00
CA ARG A 140 14.66 -8.70 -20.08
C ARG A 140 13.13 -8.64 -20.21
N GLY A 141 12.56 -9.38 -21.17
CA GLY A 141 11.11 -9.39 -21.37
C GLY A 141 10.34 -9.93 -20.16
N LEU A 142 10.89 -10.92 -19.45
CA LEU A 142 10.28 -11.45 -18.22
C LEU A 142 10.25 -10.40 -17.10
N LEU A 143 11.31 -9.60 -16.96
CA LEU A 143 11.36 -8.51 -15.98
C LEU A 143 10.43 -7.36 -16.34
N GLU A 144 10.32 -7.00 -17.62
CA GLU A 144 9.36 -6.00 -18.11
C GLU A 144 7.91 -6.46 -17.91
N GLN A 145 7.65 -7.76 -18.09
CA GLN A 145 6.36 -8.35 -17.76
C GLN A 145 6.09 -8.27 -16.25
N ARG A 146 7.08 -8.55 -15.40
CA ARG A 146 6.95 -8.35 -13.94
C ARG A 146 6.61 -6.90 -13.60
N PHE A 147 7.28 -5.91 -14.18
CA PHE A 147 6.94 -4.49 -13.98
C PHE A 147 5.48 -4.20 -14.36
N THR A 148 5.04 -4.70 -15.51
CA THR A 148 3.65 -4.54 -15.98
C THR A 148 2.64 -5.19 -15.02
N THR A 149 2.93 -6.39 -14.50
CA THR A 149 2.09 -7.05 -13.51
C THR A 149 2.06 -6.27 -12.18
N SER A 150 3.20 -5.78 -11.71
CA SER A 150 3.29 -4.95 -10.51
C SER A 150 2.50 -3.65 -10.66
N GLU A 151 2.52 -3.06 -11.84
CA GLU A 151 1.74 -1.88 -12.20
C GLU A 151 0.22 -2.12 -12.11
N GLN A 152 -0.26 -3.20 -12.72
CA GLN A 152 -1.69 -3.57 -12.65
C GLN A 152 -2.13 -3.83 -11.20
N ARG A 153 -1.31 -4.55 -10.43
CA ARG A 153 -1.61 -4.84 -9.02
C ARG A 153 -1.59 -3.57 -8.16
N PHE A 154 -0.74 -2.60 -8.48
CA PHE A 154 -0.74 -1.31 -7.82
C PHE A 154 -2.03 -0.54 -8.09
N ALA A 155 -2.50 -0.53 -9.34
CA ALA A 155 -3.78 0.08 -9.71
C ALA A 155 -4.96 -0.57 -8.96
N GLU A 156 -4.99 -1.91 -8.86
CA GLU A 156 -5.98 -2.63 -8.06
C GLU A 156 -5.93 -2.21 -6.57
N GLY A 157 -4.72 -2.10 -6.01
CA GLY A 157 -4.50 -1.63 -4.65
C GLY A 157 -5.05 -0.21 -4.41
N ILE A 158 -4.88 0.70 -5.36
CA ILE A 158 -5.46 2.05 -5.30
C ILE A 158 -6.99 1.97 -5.25
N GLU A 159 -7.62 1.18 -6.12
CA GLU A 159 -9.08 1.05 -6.16
C GLU A 159 -9.65 0.42 -4.89
N LEU A 160 -8.96 -0.56 -4.30
CA LEU A 160 -9.30 -1.10 -2.98
C LEU A 160 -9.17 -0.02 -1.89
N ALA A 161 -8.09 0.75 -1.88
CA ALA A 161 -7.87 1.80 -0.89
C ALA A 161 -8.91 2.94 -1.00
N LYS A 162 -9.36 3.28 -2.21
CA LYS A 162 -10.48 4.22 -2.44
C LYS A 162 -11.78 3.69 -1.84
N ARG A 163 -12.11 2.43 -2.07
CA ARG A 163 -13.32 1.78 -1.53
C ARG A 163 -13.29 1.66 -0.01
N ALA A 164 -12.10 1.50 0.57
CA ALA A 164 -11.91 1.43 2.01
C ALA A 164 -12.09 2.77 2.74
N ARG A 165 -12.31 3.90 2.05
CA ARG A 165 -12.47 5.22 2.67
C ARG A 165 -13.66 5.21 3.66
N PRO A 166 -13.44 5.47 4.96
CA PRO A 166 -14.53 5.54 5.93
C PRO A 166 -15.45 6.73 5.66
N THR A 167 -16.72 6.57 5.99
CA THR A 167 -17.75 7.61 5.90
C THR A 167 -18.41 7.83 7.26
N LEU A 168 -18.89 9.05 7.51
CA LEU A 168 -19.54 9.42 8.77
C LEU A 168 -20.80 8.60 9.09
N ALA A 169 -21.40 7.96 8.08
CA ALA A 169 -22.60 7.14 8.21
C ALA A 169 -22.30 5.64 8.41
N ASP A 170 -21.02 5.24 8.43
CA ASP A 170 -20.66 3.83 8.60
C ASP A 170 -20.99 3.36 10.02
N ASP A 171 -21.72 2.25 10.13
CA ASP A 171 -21.84 1.50 11.37
C ASP A 171 -20.59 0.62 11.60
N ALA A 172 -20.56 -0.08 12.74
CA ALA A 172 -19.43 -0.95 13.10
C ALA A 172 -19.18 -2.07 12.07
N ALA A 173 -20.23 -2.58 11.42
CA ALA A 173 -20.10 -3.65 10.43
C ALA A 173 -19.53 -3.12 9.11
N ALA A 174 -20.00 -1.96 8.65
CA ALA A 174 -19.46 -1.26 7.49
C ALA A 174 -17.98 -0.90 7.69
N LEU A 175 -17.63 -0.38 8.88
CA LEU A 175 -16.25 -0.07 9.23
C LEU A 175 -15.36 -1.32 9.18
N ALA A 176 -15.81 -2.44 9.76
CA ALA A 176 -15.07 -3.71 9.71
C ALA A 176 -14.87 -4.20 8.26
N GLY A 177 -15.88 -4.08 7.40
CA GLY A 177 -15.78 -4.41 5.97
C GLY A 177 -14.76 -3.54 5.22
N ARG A 178 -14.71 -2.24 5.54
CA ARG A 178 -13.71 -1.32 4.97
C ARG A 178 -12.30 -1.64 5.46
N MET A 179 -12.11 -2.00 6.73
CA MET A 179 -10.81 -2.45 7.25
C MET A 179 -10.33 -3.73 6.57
N GLY A 180 -11.24 -4.67 6.28
CA GLY A 180 -10.94 -5.84 5.44
C GLY A 180 -10.48 -5.45 4.04
N THR A 181 -11.15 -4.48 3.42
CA THR A 181 -10.79 -3.95 2.10
C THR A 181 -9.42 -3.23 2.12
N LEU A 182 -9.13 -2.46 3.17
CA LEU A 182 -7.84 -1.81 3.37
C LEU A 182 -6.70 -2.83 3.54
N THR A 183 -6.99 -3.92 4.24
CA THR A 183 -6.05 -5.04 4.39
C THR A 183 -5.74 -5.69 3.05
N GLN A 184 -6.75 -5.89 2.19
CA GLN A 184 -6.53 -6.38 0.83
C GLN A 184 -5.66 -5.41 0.01
N ALA A 185 -5.93 -4.10 0.07
CA ALA A 185 -5.11 -3.10 -0.59
C ALA A 185 -3.64 -3.19 -0.15
N ARG A 186 -3.41 -3.36 1.16
CA ARG A 186 -2.06 -3.51 1.72
C ARG A 186 -1.36 -4.78 1.22
N THR A 187 -2.07 -5.88 1.04
CA THR A 187 -1.52 -7.10 0.43
C THR A 187 -1.07 -6.81 -1.00
N CYS A 188 -1.88 -6.14 -1.82
CA CYS A 188 -1.50 -5.73 -3.17
C CYS A 188 -0.20 -4.91 -3.17
N PHE A 189 -0.10 -3.90 -2.31
CA PHE A 189 1.12 -3.08 -2.20
C PHE A 189 2.34 -3.86 -1.69
N SER A 190 2.14 -4.84 -0.81
CA SER A 190 3.25 -5.69 -0.31
C SER A 190 3.82 -6.58 -1.40
N GLU A 191 2.95 -7.13 -2.25
CA GLU A 191 3.37 -7.93 -3.41
C GLU A 191 4.08 -7.07 -4.46
N VAL A 192 3.58 -5.86 -4.73
CA VAL A 192 4.26 -4.91 -5.64
C VAL A 192 5.65 -4.55 -5.15
N GLU A 193 5.80 -4.25 -3.86
CA GLU A 193 7.12 -3.94 -3.29
C GLU A 193 8.09 -5.12 -3.43
N ARG A 194 7.64 -6.34 -3.11
CA ARG A 194 8.46 -7.54 -3.25
C ARG A 194 8.88 -7.75 -4.71
N ASP A 195 7.92 -7.72 -5.62
CA ASP A 195 8.15 -8.00 -7.04
C ASP A 195 9.11 -6.95 -7.66
N LEU A 196 8.94 -5.66 -7.34
CA LEU A 196 9.82 -4.59 -7.80
C LEU A 196 11.19 -4.58 -7.11
N GLY A 197 11.23 -4.92 -5.81
CA GLY A 197 12.47 -5.02 -5.04
C GLY A 197 13.43 -6.05 -5.61
N GLU A 198 12.91 -7.14 -6.15
CA GLU A 198 13.69 -8.17 -6.86
C GLU A 198 13.99 -7.77 -8.32
N ALA A 199 13.00 -7.23 -9.04
CA ALA A 199 13.11 -7.01 -10.48
C ALA A 199 13.96 -5.79 -10.86
N ILE A 200 13.97 -4.72 -10.06
CA ILE A 200 14.72 -3.49 -10.35
C ILE A 200 16.24 -3.74 -10.42
N PRO A 201 16.89 -4.36 -9.40
CA PRO A 201 18.33 -4.64 -9.48
C PRO A 201 18.69 -5.59 -10.62
N ALA A 202 17.83 -6.60 -10.87
CA ALA A 202 18.03 -7.54 -11.97
C ALA A 202 17.94 -6.87 -13.34
N TYR A 203 17.01 -5.93 -13.52
CA TYR A 203 16.83 -5.22 -14.79
C TYR A 203 17.98 -4.23 -15.05
N GLU A 204 18.44 -3.54 -14.01
CA GLU A 204 19.57 -2.60 -14.08
C GLU A 204 20.88 -3.28 -14.49
N ALA A 205 21.09 -4.54 -14.06
CA ALA A 205 22.27 -5.33 -14.43
C ALA A 205 22.29 -5.76 -15.91
N ILE A 206 21.18 -5.64 -16.63
CA ILE A 206 21.11 -6.01 -18.05
C ILE A 206 21.68 -4.88 -18.91
N ALA A 207 22.65 -5.21 -19.76
CA ALA A 207 23.19 -4.26 -20.74
C ALA A 207 22.10 -3.75 -21.69
N GLY A 208 22.06 -2.44 -21.91
CA GLY A 208 21.07 -1.80 -22.80
C GLY A 208 19.64 -1.86 -22.29
N HIS A 209 19.43 -1.92 -20.97
CA HIS A 209 18.11 -1.74 -20.36
C HIS A 209 17.52 -0.36 -20.66
N ASP A 210 16.19 -0.24 -20.62
CA ASP A 210 15.51 1.04 -20.83
C ASP A 210 15.55 1.88 -19.53
N PRO A 211 16.26 3.02 -19.51
CA PRO A 211 16.35 3.85 -18.32
C PRO A 211 15.01 4.47 -17.92
N ALA A 212 14.10 4.72 -18.86
CA ALA A 212 12.79 5.29 -18.58
C ALA A 212 11.90 4.28 -17.84
N ARG A 213 11.92 3.00 -18.26
CA ARG A 213 11.25 1.92 -17.54
C ARG A 213 11.80 1.73 -16.13
N LEU A 214 13.12 1.75 -15.99
CA LEU A 214 13.77 1.62 -14.68
C LEU A 214 13.38 2.78 -13.74
N ALA A 215 13.38 4.02 -14.23
CA ALA A 215 12.94 5.19 -13.47
C ALA A 215 11.47 5.08 -13.04
N SER A 216 10.60 4.64 -13.94
CA SER A 216 9.18 4.43 -13.65
C SER A 216 8.95 3.35 -12.60
N ALA A 217 9.67 2.22 -12.68
CA ALA A 217 9.60 1.15 -11.68
C ALA A 217 10.07 1.63 -10.30
N ARG A 218 11.12 2.45 -10.22
CA ARG A 218 11.59 3.05 -8.97
C ARG A 218 10.58 4.02 -8.38
N GLN A 219 9.95 4.84 -9.21
CA GLN A 219 8.89 5.75 -8.78
C GLN A 219 7.69 4.98 -8.22
N LEU A 220 7.26 3.92 -8.90
CA LEU A 220 6.20 3.03 -8.43
C LEU A 220 6.53 2.39 -7.08
N LEU A 221 7.77 1.91 -6.89
CA LEU A 221 8.23 1.37 -5.61
C LEU A 221 8.18 2.43 -4.50
N GLY A 222 8.55 3.67 -4.81
CA GLY A 222 8.45 4.80 -3.89
C GLY A 222 7.01 5.05 -3.42
N PHE A 223 6.04 5.12 -4.35
CA PHE A 223 4.62 5.25 -4.00
C PHE A 223 4.10 4.07 -3.20
N THR A 224 4.49 2.85 -3.58
CA THR A 224 4.09 1.61 -2.89
C THR A 224 4.49 1.64 -1.42
N ARG A 225 5.74 2.05 -1.11
CA ARG A 225 6.21 2.18 0.27
C ARG A 225 5.44 3.25 1.05
N GLN A 226 5.18 4.39 0.43
CA GLN A 226 4.38 5.45 1.06
C GLN A 226 2.96 4.97 1.39
N MET A 227 2.32 4.22 0.47
CA MET A 227 1.00 3.64 0.70
C MET A 227 1.02 2.63 1.84
N GLN A 228 2.03 1.77 1.91
CA GLN A 228 2.15 0.82 3.02
C GLN A 228 2.33 1.51 4.38
N GLU A 229 3.12 2.58 4.44
CA GLU A 229 3.35 3.30 5.69
C GLU A 229 2.07 3.97 6.18
N LEU A 230 1.34 4.67 5.30
CA LEU A 230 0.09 5.31 5.69
C LEU A 230 -1.00 4.31 6.07
N THR A 231 -1.08 3.18 5.35
CA THR A 231 -2.06 2.12 5.67
C THR A 231 -1.73 1.35 6.95
N ARG A 232 -0.47 1.38 7.42
CA ARG A 232 -0.09 0.86 8.76
C ARG A 232 -0.51 1.79 9.89
N LEU A 233 -0.58 3.09 9.65
CA LEU A 233 -0.92 4.09 10.66
C LEU A 233 -2.42 4.25 10.87
N THR A 234 -3.24 3.79 9.92
CA THR A 234 -4.70 3.67 10.10
C THR A 234 -5.04 2.45 10.97
N PRO A 235 -5.66 2.67 12.15
CA PRO A 235 -6.05 1.60 13.07
C PRO A 235 -7.19 0.74 12.54
#